data_AF-A0A7W7M8F3-F1
#
_entry.id   AF-A0A7W7M8F3-F1
#
_cell.length_a   1.000
_cell.length_b   1.000
_cell.length_c   1.000
_cell.angle_alpha   90.00
_cell.angle_beta   90.00
_cell.angle_gamma   90.00
#
_symmetry.space_group_name_H-M   'P 1'
#
loop_
_entity.id
_entity.type
_entity.pdbx_description
1 polymer ?
#
loop_
_entity_poly.entity_id
_entity_poly.type
_entity_poly.pdbx_seq_one_letter_code
_entity_poly.pdbx_strand_id
1 'polypeptide(L)'
;MIMQLATAVDRHRRPIVLTAVTLTAAALAARAAGADPDPLAAGLAVPLAVALLLVFPIMVAPVWRKRTGLRLDEPTRSFRTPRTGVVPLFGVIHLTLLGILLLIPADTPKYRLIVPVAALALLGYARALWYGLGVTLTADGVHADKYTGSLTFPWEALDPDRPPKVVSHEVEIHYHRPDLIRVTGRLVRRRTVITEGIRPELVAAALRHYLAHPAERARIGTRDGLDRLAEATGDRAELERDTPVWTGRGLAAAVLTALLLFPCAIGIEVWADGRFGEDSAGAVVVHLVTGALTMAAGGLVVEAIRGYRRRHR
;
A
#
# COMPACT_ATOMS: atom_id res chain seq x y z
N MET A 1 -15.94 -7.51 10.64
CA MET A 1 -16.35 -6.72 9.45
C MET A 1 -15.18 -6.07 8.69
N ILE A 2 -14.49 -5.02 9.15
CA ILE A 2 -13.44 -4.33 8.33
C ILE A 2 -12.31 -5.26 7.85
N MET A 3 -11.86 -6.22 8.66
CA MET A 3 -10.83 -7.18 8.22
C MET A 3 -11.33 -8.23 7.22
N GLN A 4 -12.59 -8.64 7.36
CA GLN A 4 -13.23 -9.48 6.36
C GLN A 4 -13.35 -8.70 5.05
N LEU A 5 -13.66 -7.40 5.12
CA LEU A 5 -13.70 -6.51 3.96
C LEU A 5 -12.32 -6.35 3.33
N ALA A 6 -11.27 -6.03 4.08
CA ALA A 6 -9.93 -5.89 3.52
C ALA A 6 -9.40 -7.21 2.94
N THR A 7 -9.69 -8.33 3.60
CA THR A 7 -9.37 -9.68 3.08
C THR A 7 -10.19 -10.01 1.84
N ALA A 8 -11.46 -9.60 1.79
CA ALA A 8 -12.30 -9.77 0.60
C ALA A 8 -11.82 -8.92 -0.56
N VAL A 9 -11.40 -7.67 -0.31
CA VAL A 9 -10.81 -6.78 -1.30
C VAL A 9 -9.52 -7.36 -1.84
N ASP A 10 -8.64 -7.90 -0.99
CA ASP A 10 -7.41 -8.56 -1.46
C ASP A 10 -7.70 -9.83 -2.26
N ARG A 11 -8.66 -10.65 -1.82
CA ARG A 11 -9.10 -11.86 -2.54
C ARG A 11 -9.68 -11.52 -3.93
N HIS A 12 -10.43 -10.43 -4.05
CA HIS A 12 -11.04 -9.96 -5.29
C HIS A 12 -10.24 -8.86 -5.99
N ARG A 13 -8.97 -8.68 -5.63
CA ARG A 13 -8.06 -7.67 -6.17
C ARG A 13 -8.10 -7.57 -7.69
N ARG A 14 -7.91 -8.70 -8.38
CA ARG A 14 -7.87 -8.73 -9.85
C ARG A 14 -9.21 -8.35 -10.47
N PRO A 15 -10.35 -8.96 -10.07
CA PRO A 15 -11.67 -8.48 -10.48
C PRO A 15 -11.90 -6.99 -10.25
N ILE A 16 -11.55 -6.46 -9.05
CA ILE A 16 -11.74 -5.04 -8.72
C ILE A 16 -10.97 -4.12 -9.67
N VAL A 17 -9.68 -4.43 -9.90
CA VAL A 17 -8.83 -3.63 -10.80
C VAL A 17 -9.31 -3.75 -12.24
N LEU A 18 -9.66 -4.96 -12.70
CA LEU A 18 -10.20 -5.17 -14.04
C LEU A 18 -11.51 -4.40 -14.27
N THR A 19 -12.43 -4.41 -13.30
CA THR A 19 -13.66 -3.62 -13.39
C THR A 19 -13.36 -2.13 -13.52
N ALA A 20 -12.43 -1.58 -12.72
CA ALA A 20 -12.06 -0.17 -12.83
C ALA A 20 -11.40 0.17 -14.17
N VAL A 21 -10.53 -0.70 -14.70
CA VAL A 21 -9.94 -0.55 -16.04
C VAL A 21 -11.03 -0.57 -17.11
N THR A 22 -11.95 -1.54 -17.06
CA THR A 22 -13.05 -1.68 -18.03
C THR A 22 -13.98 -0.48 -18.00
N LEU A 23 -14.39 0.01 -16.82
CA LEU A 23 -15.23 1.20 -16.69
C LEU A 23 -14.54 2.43 -17.26
N THR A 24 -13.25 2.61 -16.95
CA THR A 24 -12.46 3.73 -17.46
C THR A 24 -12.34 3.67 -18.98
N ALA A 25 -11.97 2.50 -19.54
CA ALA A 25 -11.85 2.30 -20.98
C ALA A 25 -13.19 2.50 -21.70
N ALA A 26 -14.30 2.01 -21.13
CA ALA A 26 -15.64 2.20 -21.69
C ALA A 26 -16.05 3.68 -21.71
N ALA A 27 -15.76 4.44 -20.65
CA ALA A 27 -16.02 5.88 -20.62
C ALA A 27 -15.22 6.62 -21.70
N LEU A 28 -13.94 6.29 -21.86
CA LEU A 28 -13.10 6.90 -22.91
C LEU A 28 -13.57 6.53 -24.32
N ALA A 29 -13.97 5.27 -24.53
CA ALA A 29 -14.53 4.83 -25.81
C ALA A 29 -15.86 5.53 -26.13
N ALA A 30 -16.75 5.67 -25.14
CA ALA A 30 -18.00 6.42 -25.30
C ALA A 30 -17.73 7.90 -25.64
N ARG A 31 -16.77 8.52 -24.96
CA ARG A 31 -16.33 9.89 -25.26
C ARG A 31 -15.82 10.02 -26.69
N ALA A 32 -14.98 9.08 -27.13
CA ALA A 32 -14.47 9.04 -28.51
C ALA A 32 -15.58 8.85 -29.55
N ALA A 33 -16.70 8.21 -29.17
CA ALA A 33 -17.90 8.06 -29.99
C ALA A 33 -18.84 9.28 -29.95
N GLY A 34 -18.44 10.38 -29.30
CA GLY A 34 -19.20 11.62 -29.25
C GLY A 34 -20.15 11.76 -28.05
N ALA A 35 -20.07 10.86 -27.06
CA ALA A 35 -20.83 11.02 -25.84
C ALA A 35 -20.41 12.27 -25.05
N ASP A 36 -21.36 12.81 -24.30
CA ASP A 36 -21.16 13.93 -23.38
C ASP A 36 -20.22 13.51 -22.23
N PRO A 37 -19.12 14.24 -21.98
CA PRO A 37 -18.20 13.93 -20.89
C PRO A 37 -18.82 14.03 -19.48
N ASP A 38 -19.83 14.86 -19.26
CA ASP A 38 -20.39 15.11 -17.92
C ASP A 38 -21.03 13.86 -17.27
N PRO A 39 -21.96 13.14 -17.92
CA PRO A 39 -22.51 11.91 -17.36
C PRO A 39 -21.48 10.79 -17.24
N LEU A 40 -20.46 10.77 -18.12
CA LEU A 40 -19.36 9.81 -18.04
C LEU A 40 -18.48 10.05 -16.80
N ALA A 41 -18.14 11.31 -16.54
CA ALA A 41 -17.39 11.72 -15.35
C ALA A 41 -18.18 11.41 -14.07
N ALA A 42 -19.48 11.70 -14.05
CA ALA A 42 -20.37 11.33 -12.94
C ALA A 42 -20.39 9.80 -12.71
N GLY A 43 -20.43 9.00 -13.79
CA GLY A 43 -20.35 7.54 -13.72
C GLY A 43 -19.05 7.03 -13.10
N LEU A 44 -17.91 7.65 -13.41
CA LEU A 44 -16.60 7.33 -12.82
C LEU A 44 -16.42 7.87 -11.39
N ALA A 45 -17.15 8.92 -11.01
CA ALA A 45 -17.12 9.48 -9.66
C ALA A 45 -17.71 8.50 -8.61
N VAL A 46 -18.65 7.64 -9.00
CA VAL A 46 -19.23 6.62 -8.10
C VAL A 46 -18.19 5.61 -7.59
N PRO A 47 -17.46 4.86 -8.43
CA PRO A 47 -16.42 3.94 -7.95
C PRO A 47 -15.27 4.67 -7.27
N LEU A 48 -14.96 5.92 -7.65
CA LEU A 48 -14.02 6.77 -6.94
C LEU A 48 -14.46 7.03 -5.49
N ALA A 49 -15.69 7.50 -5.29
CA ALA A 49 -16.25 7.78 -3.99
C ALA A 49 -16.33 6.53 -3.10
N VAL A 50 -16.75 5.40 -3.67
CA VAL A 50 -16.76 4.10 -2.96
C VAL A 50 -15.34 3.71 -2.54
N ALA A 51 -14.35 3.81 -3.44
CA ALA A 51 -12.98 3.45 -3.12
C ALA A 51 -12.37 4.37 -2.03
N LEU A 52 -12.66 5.67 -2.06
CA LEU A 52 -12.27 6.63 -1.03
C LEU A 52 -12.93 6.30 0.33
N LEU A 53 -14.23 5.99 0.33
CA LEU A 53 -14.97 5.60 1.52
C LEU A 53 -14.42 4.31 2.14
N LEU A 54 -13.93 3.38 1.31
CA LEU A 54 -13.38 2.10 1.75
C LEU A 54 -11.89 2.18 2.15
N VAL A 55 -11.07 2.96 1.45
CA VAL A 55 -9.63 3.03 1.73
C VAL A 55 -9.38 3.63 3.11
N PHE A 56 -10.19 4.62 3.51
CA PHE A 56 -10.07 5.30 4.79
C PHE A 56 -10.16 4.36 6.00
N PRO A 57 -11.27 3.62 6.24
CA PRO A 57 -11.38 2.71 7.36
C PRO A 57 -10.35 1.57 7.29
N ILE A 58 -9.91 1.14 6.10
CA ILE A 58 -8.88 0.10 5.95
C ILE A 58 -7.50 0.63 6.34
N MET A 59 -7.13 1.85 5.93
CA MET A 59 -5.87 2.50 6.31
C MET A 59 -5.79 2.81 7.80
N VAL A 60 -6.94 3.15 8.36
CA VAL A 60 -7.07 3.54 9.75
C VAL A 60 -7.19 2.31 10.66
N ALA A 61 -7.79 1.20 10.21
CA ALA A 61 -7.98 -0.02 11.01
C ALA A 61 -6.71 -0.57 11.71
N PRO A 62 -5.51 -0.61 11.07
CA PRO A 62 -4.25 -1.00 11.74
C PRO A 62 -3.84 -0.13 12.92
N VAL A 63 -4.45 1.06 13.08
CA VAL A 63 -4.26 1.93 14.24
C VAL A 63 -5.16 1.50 15.40
N TRP A 64 -6.37 1.05 15.10
CA TRP A 64 -7.37 0.64 16.11
C TRP A 64 -7.27 -0.83 16.50
N ARG A 65 -6.60 -1.66 15.69
CA ARG A 65 -6.67 -3.11 15.80
C ARG A 65 -5.31 -3.75 15.64
N LYS A 66 -5.22 -4.97 16.15
CA LYS A 66 -4.01 -5.77 16.07
C LYS A 66 -3.60 -6.05 14.65
N ARG A 67 -2.29 -5.93 14.43
CA ARG A 67 -1.67 -6.42 13.21
C ARG A 67 -1.76 -7.94 13.24
N THR A 68 -2.13 -8.53 12.10
CA THR A 68 -2.22 -9.97 12.00
C THR A 68 -0.83 -10.55 11.88
N GLY A 69 -0.59 -11.68 12.53
CA GLY A 69 0.64 -12.44 12.41
C GLY A 69 0.87 -12.98 10.99
N LEU A 70 1.93 -13.75 10.83
CA LEU A 70 2.15 -14.51 9.59
C LEU A 70 0.98 -15.49 9.40
N ARG A 71 0.45 -15.55 8.17
CA ARG A 71 -0.60 -16.48 7.78
C ARG A 71 0.02 -17.75 7.23
N LEU A 72 -0.46 -18.88 7.70
CA LEU A 72 -0.15 -20.18 7.13
C LEU A 72 -0.89 -20.35 5.80
N ASP A 73 -0.14 -20.63 4.73
CA ASP A 73 -0.66 -21.06 3.44
C ASP A 73 -0.31 -22.55 3.27
N GLU A 74 -1.21 -23.42 3.73
CA GLU A 74 -1.03 -24.88 3.71
C GLU A 74 -0.79 -25.42 2.28
N PRO A 75 -1.53 -25.00 1.23
CA PRO A 75 -1.32 -25.49 -0.13
C PRO A 75 0.08 -25.26 -0.68
N THR A 76 0.68 -24.12 -0.36
CA THR A 76 2.03 -23.76 -0.85
C THR A 76 3.13 -24.01 0.17
N ARG A 77 2.80 -24.58 1.34
CA ARG A 77 3.70 -24.75 2.49
C ARG A 77 4.54 -23.50 2.73
N SER A 78 3.88 -22.38 2.95
CA SER A 78 4.54 -21.09 3.17
C SER A 78 3.92 -20.29 4.31
N PHE A 79 4.73 -19.40 4.89
CA PHE A 79 4.23 -18.35 5.78
C PHE A 79 4.17 -17.04 5.01
N ARG A 80 3.01 -16.39 5.01
CA ARG A 80 2.77 -15.18 4.22
C ARG A 80 2.38 -14.02 5.12
N THR A 81 2.90 -12.85 4.80
CA THR A 81 2.36 -11.63 5.40
C THR A 81 0.95 -11.37 4.87
N PRO A 82 0.02 -10.92 5.72
CA PRO A 82 -1.30 -10.48 5.28
C PRO A 82 -1.16 -9.35 4.26
N ARG A 83 -1.70 -9.55 3.06
CA ARG A 83 -1.82 -8.49 2.06
C ARG A 83 -3.00 -7.60 2.42
N THR A 84 -2.87 -6.29 2.22
CA THR A 84 -4.00 -5.39 2.50
C THR A 84 -4.79 -5.08 1.22
N GLY A 85 -6.07 -4.76 1.41
CA GLY A 85 -6.93 -4.26 0.35
C GLY A 85 -6.64 -2.80 -0.06
N VAL A 86 -5.62 -2.15 0.49
CA VAL A 86 -5.32 -0.73 0.23
C VAL A 86 -4.82 -0.51 -1.19
N VAL A 87 -3.85 -1.30 -1.64
CA VAL A 87 -3.25 -1.18 -2.98
C VAL A 87 -4.29 -1.24 -4.12
N PRO A 88 -5.21 -2.22 -4.20
CA PRO A 88 -6.20 -2.26 -5.27
C PRO A 88 -7.19 -1.09 -5.18
N LEU A 89 -7.56 -0.62 -4.00
CA LEU A 89 -8.42 0.56 -3.84
C LEU A 89 -7.72 1.84 -4.32
N PHE A 90 -6.43 2.03 -4.03
CA PHE A 90 -5.64 3.10 -4.66
C PHE A 90 -5.57 2.96 -6.18
N GLY A 91 -5.53 1.73 -6.69
CA GLY A 91 -5.67 1.45 -8.12
C GLY A 91 -6.97 1.97 -8.69
N VAL A 92 -8.10 1.66 -8.05
CA VAL A 92 -9.43 2.17 -8.45
C VAL A 92 -9.45 3.70 -8.43
N ILE A 93 -9.03 4.32 -7.32
CA ILE A 93 -8.98 5.78 -7.17
C ILE A 93 -8.16 6.42 -8.30
N HIS A 94 -6.96 5.89 -8.56
CA HIS A 94 -6.07 6.46 -9.57
C HIS A 94 -6.60 6.25 -10.99
N LEU A 95 -7.14 5.06 -11.30
CA LEU A 95 -7.72 4.76 -12.60
C LEU A 95 -8.94 5.63 -12.91
N THR A 96 -9.88 5.75 -11.97
CA THR A 96 -11.09 6.55 -12.17
C THR A 96 -10.78 8.04 -12.23
N LEU A 97 -9.85 8.52 -11.40
CA LEU A 97 -9.37 9.91 -11.46
C LEU A 97 -8.67 10.19 -12.80
N LEU A 98 -7.79 9.30 -13.25
CA LEU A 98 -7.13 9.42 -14.56
C LEU A 98 -8.17 9.40 -15.70
N GLY A 99 -9.18 8.55 -15.61
CA GLY A 99 -10.32 8.51 -16.53
C GLY A 99 -11.06 9.84 -16.59
N ILE A 100 -11.43 10.40 -15.43
CA ILE A 100 -12.09 11.71 -15.33
C ILE A 100 -11.21 12.81 -15.96
N LEU A 101 -9.91 12.84 -15.63
CA LEU A 101 -8.97 13.82 -16.20
C LEU A 101 -8.86 13.72 -17.73
N LEU A 102 -8.93 12.51 -18.28
CA LEU A 102 -8.90 12.26 -19.72
C LEU A 102 -10.21 12.62 -20.44
N LEU A 103 -11.32 12.83 -19.72
CA LEU A 103 -12.57 13.33 -20.28
C LEU A 103 -12.57 14.86 -20.44
N ILE A 104 -11.69 15.55 -19.71
CA ILE A 104 -11.54 17.00 -19.78
C ILE A 104 -10.89 17.38 -21.12
N PRO A 105 -11.34 18.45 -21.80
CA PRO A 105 -10.74 18.93 -23.04
C PRO A 105 -9.20 19.09 -22.98
N ALA A 106 -8.50 18.65 -24.03
CA ALA A 106 -7.04 18.59 -24.08
C ALA A 106 -6.34 19.96 -24.30
N ASP A 107 -7.14 20.99 -24.60
CA ASP A 107 -6.71 22.37 -24.73
C ASP A 107 -6.35 23.00 -23.38
N THR A 108 -6.84 22.45 -22.25
CA THR A 108 -6.44 22.90 -20.91
C THR A 108 -4.95 22.57 -20.64
N PRO A 109 -4.04 23.57 -20.54
CA PRO A 109 -2.60 23.33 -20.50
C PRO A 109 -2.14 22.53 -19.28
N LYS A 110 -2.85 22.65 -18.15
CA LYS A 110 -2.49 22.00 -16.87
C LYS A 110 -2.50 20.47 -16.94
N TYR A 111 -3.42 19.89 -17.73
CA TYR A 111 -3.57 18.44 -17.80
C TYR A 111 -2.55 17.76 -18.71
N ARG A 112 -1.89 18.52 -19.61
CA ARG A 112 -0.87 17.98 -20.54
C ARG A 112 0.32 17.34 -19.82
N LEU A 113 0.65 17.82 -18.61
CA LEU A 113 1.71 17.22 -17.77
C LEU A 113 1.13 16.25 -16.73
N ILE A 114 -0.02 16.57 -16.14
CA ILE A 114 -0.61 15.76 -15.06
C ILE A 114 -0.98 14.36 -15.55
N VAL A 115 -1.65 14.26 -16.70
CA VAL A 115 -2.11 12.99 -17.27
C VAL A 115 -0.96 12.00 -17.54
N PRO A 116 0.11 12.34 -18.28
CA PRO A 116 1.20 11.40 -18.51
C PRO A 116 1.97 11.05 -17.23
N VAL A 117 2.10 11.98 -16.28
CA VAL A 117 2.74 11.71 -14.98
C VAL A 117 1.89 10.74 -14.15
N ALA A 118 0.57 10.93 -14.10
CA ALA A 118 -0.36 10.03 -13.43
C ALA A 118 -0.36 8.63 -14.08
N ALA A 119 -0.40 8.56 -15.42
CA ALA A 119 -0.29 7.31 -16.15
C ALA A 119 1.04 6.58 -15.87
N LEU A 120 2.16 7.30 -15.87
CA LEU A 120 3.48 6.72 -15.55
C LEU A 120 3.54 6.25 -14.09
N ALA A 121 2.96 7.00 -13.16
CA ALA A 121 2.86 6.60 -11.76
C ALA A 121 2.04 5.30 -11.61
N LEU A 122 0.89 5.19 -12.30
CA LEU A 122 0.07 3.98 -12.33
C LEU A 122 0.86 2.77 -12.85
N LEU A 123 1.61 2.92 -13.95
CA LEU A 123 2.50 1.88 -14.47
C LEU A 123 3.57 1.48 -13.45
N GLY A 124 4.07 2.45 -12.68
CA GLY A 124 5.04 2.25 -11.60
C GLY A 124 4.57 1.33 -10.48
N TYR A 125 3.26 1.07 -10.31
CA TYR A 125 2.78 0.10 -9.33
C TYR A 125 1.74 -0.90 -9.85
N ALA A 126 1.62 -1.04 -11.18
CA ALA A 126 0.71 -1.99 -11.82
C ALA A 126 0.92 -3.45 -11.36
N ARG A 127 2.18 -3.85 -11.11
CA ARG A 127 2.46 -5.18 -10.55
C ARG A 127 1.89 -5.33 -9.14
N ALA A 128 2.08 -4.32 -8.29
CA ALA A 128 1.49 -4.26 -6.95
C ALA A 128 -0.04 -4.37 -7.01
N LEU A 129 -0.68 -3.74 -7.99
CA LEU A 129 -2.13 -3.88 -8.20
C LEU A 129 -2.53 -5.32 -8.45
N TRP A 130 -1.74 -6.07 -9.22
CA TRP A 130 -2.08 -7.42 -9.65
C TRP A 130 -1.75 -8.52 -8.64
N TYR A 131 -0.59 -8.41 -7.98
CA TYR A 131 -0.06 -9.44 -7.07
C TYR A 131 -0.09 -9.04 -5.60
N GLY A 132 -0.29 -7.75 -5.29
CA GLY A 132 -0.18 -7.23 -3.93
C GLY A 132 1.26 -6.95 -3.50
N LEU A 133 1.43 -6.63 -2.23
CA LEU A 133 2.72 -6.40 -1.58
C LEU A 133 2.84 -7.37 -0.41
N GLY A 134 4.04 -7.87 -0.13
CA GLY A 134 4.24 -8.70 1.04
C GLY A 134 5.41 -9.65 0.92
N VAL A 135 5.53 -10.51 1.93
CA VAL A 135 6.62 -11.47 2.10
C VAL A 135 6.03 -12.86 2.23
N THR A 136 6.64 -13.80 1.54
CA THR A 136 6.38 -15.23 1.64
C THR A 136 7.67 -15.91 2.05
N LEU A 137 7.65 -16.59 3.19
CA LEU A 137 8.73 -17.44 3.68
C LEU A 137 8.42 -18.88 3.26
N THR A 138 9.40 -19.55 2.67
CA THR A 138 9.35 -20.98 2.32
C THR A 138 10.56 -21.69 2.92
N ALA A 139 10.57 -23.02 2.87
CA ALA A 139 11.75 -23.80 3.26
C ALA A 139 13.00 -23.41 2.45
N ASP A 140 12.82 -23.06 1.18
CA ASP A 140 13.92 -22.74 0.26
C ASP A 140 14.42 -21.28 0.37
N GLY A 141 13.59 -20.36 0.88
CA GLY A 141 13.99 -18.97 1.00
C GLY A 141 12.86 -18.00 1.25
N VAL A 142 13.04 -16.80 0.72
CA VAL A 142 12.14 -15.67 0.91
C VAL A 142 11.76 -15.09 -0.45
N HIS A 143 10.47 -14.88 -0.64
CA HIS A 143 9.91 -14.14 -1.77
C HIS A 143 9.23 -12.86 -1.28
N ALA A 144 9.60 -11.72 -1.86
CA ALA A 144 9.04 -10.41 -1.52
C ALA A 144 8.45 -9.74 -2.77
N ASP A 145 7.14 -9.51 -2.75
CA ASP A 145 6.43 -8.72 -3.75
C ASP A 145 6.57 -7.22 -3.45
N LYS A 146 6.90 -6.44 -4.47
CA LYS A 146 7.13 -4.98 -4.41
C LYS A 146 6.29 -4.25 -5.45
N TYR A 147 6.26 -2.92 -5.37
CA TYR A 147 5.45 -2.09 -6.27
C TYR A 147 5.70 -2.37 -7.76
N THR A 148 6.99 -2.39 -8.13
CA THR A 148 7.48 -2.47 -9.52
C THR A 148 8.07 -3.83 -9.90
N GLY A 149 8.03 -4.82 -9.00
CA GLY A 149 8.78 -6.06 -9.19
C GLY A 149 8.62 -7.09 -8.07
N SER A 150 9.49 -8.08 -8.07
CA SER A 150 9.63 -9.01 -6.94
C SER A 150 11.09 -9.35 -6.71
N LEU A 151 11.36 -9.84 -5.51
CA LEU A 151 12.67 -10.20 -5.03
C LEU A 151 12.58 -11.60 -4.41
N THR A 152 13.31 -12.56 -4.95
CA THR A 152 13.43 -13.90 -4.36
C THR A 152 14.88 -14.16 -4.01
N PHE A 153 15.14 -14.61 -2.79
CA PHE A 153 16.48 -15.01 -2.38
C PHE A 153 16.41 -16.27 -1.50
N PRO A 154 17.32 -17.23 -1.72
CA PRO A 154 17.41 -18.40 -0.85
C PRO A 154 18.02 -18.00 0.50
N TRP A 155 17.88 -18.87 1.51
CA TRP A 155 18.41 -18.58 2.86
C TRP A 155 19.93 -18.39 2.86
N GLU A 156 20.65 -19.07 1.96
CA GLU A 156 22.10 -19.00 1.77
C GLU A 156 22.57 -17.65 1.21
N ALA A 157 21.66 -16.83 0.69
CA ALA A 157 21.98 -15.48 0.23
C ALA A 157 22.15 -14.50 1.39
N LEU A 158 21.54 -14.78 2.54
CA LEU A 158 21.51 -13.91 3.70
C LEU A 158 22.84 -13.92 4.45
N ASP A 159 23.22 -12.77 4.99
CA ASP A 159 24.40 -12.62 5.83
C ASP A 159 24.07 -13.03 7.29
N PRO A 160 24.63 -14.14 7.81
CA PRO A 160 24.36 -14.58 9.17
C PRO A 160 24.95 -13.64 10.24
N ASP A 161 26.03 -12.91 9.90
CA ASP A 161 26.71 -12.00 10.82
C ASP A 161 26.03 -10.63 10.89
N ARG A 162 25.19 -10.31 9.89
CA ARG A 162 24.44 -9.05 9.78
C ARG A 162 22.94 -9.32 9.73
N PRO A 163 22.31 -9.59 10.88
CA PRO A 163 20.92 -9.99 10.92
C PRO A 163 19.98 -8.89 10.39
N PRO A 164 18.82 -9.27 9.83
CA PRO A 164 17.81 -8.33 9.36
C PRO A 164 17.41 -7.27 10.39
N LYS A 165 17.37 -6.02 9.94
CA LYS A 165 17.08 -4.84 10.78
C LYS A 165 15.81 -4.14 10.30
N VAL A 166 15.01 -3.64 11.25
CA VAL A 166 13.82 -2.84 10.91
C VAL A 166 14.24 -1.41 10.57
N VAL A 167 13.83 -0.94 9.39
CA VAL A 167 14.02 0.45 8.93
C VAL A 167 12.64 1.01 8.57
N SER A 168 12.08 1.83 9.47
CA SER A 168 10.73 2.39 9.36
C SER A 168 9.62 1.32 9.31
N HIS A 169 9.18 0.93 8.12
CA HIS A 169 8.10 -0.02 7.85
C HIS A 169 8.58 -1.15 6.92
N GLU A 170 9.88 -1.21 6.67
CA GLU A 170 10.55 -2.21 5.88
C GLU A 170 11.55 -2.97 6.76
N VAL A 171 11.90 -4.18 6.33
CA VAL A 171 13.01 -4.94 6.90
C VAL A 171 14.18 -4.84 5.94
N GLU A 172 15.27 -4.25 6.38
CA GLU A 172 16.55 -4.25 5.66
C GLU A 172 17.23 -5.61 5.82
N ILE A 173 17.73 -6.10 4.69
CA ILE A 173 18.35 -7.40 4.51
C ILE A 173 19.78 -7.20 4.04
N HIS A 174 20.72 -7.86 4.72
CA HIS A 174 22.11 -7.93 4.31
C HIS A 174 22.38 -9.26 3.62
N TYR A 175 23.16 -9.20 2.54
CA TYR A 175 23.43 -10.36 1.69
C TYR A 175 24.92 -10.70 1.74
N HIS A 176 25.21 -11.97 2.03
CA HIS A 176 26.54 -12.53 1.87
C HIS A 176 26.78 -13.04 0.44
N ARG A 177 25.74 -13.60 -0.21
CA ARG A 177 25.79 -14.11 -1.60
C ARG A 177 24.76 -13.43 -2.50
N PRO A 178 25.03 -12.19 -2.97
CA PRO A 178 24.08 -11.43 -3.77
C PRO A 178 23.83 -12.03 -5.18
N ASP A 179 24.72 -12.91 -5.65
CA ASP A 179 24.61 -13.66 -6.90
C ASP A 179 23.42 -14.64 -6.92
N LEU A 180 22.98 -15.12 -5.76
CA LEU A 180 21.85 -16.04 -5.63
C LEU A 180 20.47 -15.33 -5.70
N ILE A 181 20.47 -14.01 -5.72
CA ILE A 181 19.24 -13.21 -5.66
C ILE A 181 18.61 -13.11 -7.04
N ARG A 182 17.34 -13.52 -7.14
CA ARG A 182 16.53 -13.36 -8.34
C ARG A 182 15.64 -12.12 -8.20
N VAL A 183 15.75 -11.22 -9.16
CA VAL A 183 14.95 -9.99 -9.22
C VAL A 183 14.08 -10.02 -10.48
N THR A 184 12.80 -9.69 -10.34
CA THR A 184 11.94 -9.37 -11.48
C THR A 184 11.52 -7.90 -11.42
N GLY A 185 11.43 -7.24 -12.57
CA GLY A 185 11.09 -5.81 -12.66
C GLY A 185 12.18 -4.87 -12.14
N ARG A 186 11.83 -3.60 -11.92
CA ARG A 186 12.78 -2.52 -11.55
C ARG A 186 12.61 -2.11 -10.08
N LEU A 187 13.43 -2.65 -9.18
CA LEU A 187 13.32 -2.38 -7.75
C LEU A 187 14.07 -1.11 -7.32
N VAL A 188 13.39 -0.17 -6.66
CA VAL A 188 13.99 1.08 -6.12
C VAL A 188 14.84 0.83 -4.86
N ARG A 189 14.56 -0.24 -4.11
CA ARG A 189 15.34 -0.65 -2.92
C ARG A 189 15.48 -2.17 -2.88
N ARG A 190 16.59 -2.70 -3.39
CA ARG A 190 16.79 -4.16 -3.49
C ARG A 190 16.95 -4.84 -2.12
N ARG A 191 17.55 -4.14 -1.16
CA ARG A 191 17.87 -4.67 0.19
C ARG A 191 16.76 -4.54 1.21
N THR A 192 15.59 -4.00 0.86
CA THR A 192 14.49 -3.86 1.82
C THR A 192 13.31 -4.74 1.44
N VAL A 193 12.56 -5.17 2.42
CA VAL A 193 11.36 -6.00 2.25
C VAL A 193 10.18 -5.26 2.88
N ILE A 194 9.12 -5.03 2.10
CA ILE A 194 7.92 -4.30 2.55
C ILE A 194 7.03 -5.28 3.31
N THR A 195 6.67 -4.91 4.54
CA THR A 195 5.83 -5.74 5.42
C THR A 195 4.48 -5.08 5.61
N GLU A 196 3.58 -5.28 4.64
CA GLU A 196 2.21 -4.76 4.72
C GLU A 196 1.39 -5.58 5.72
N GLY A 197 0.45 -4.94 6.44
CA GLY A 197 -0.49 -5.61 7.34
C GLY A 197 0.08 -6.26 8.61
N ILE A 198 1.40 -6.39 8.72
CA ILE A 198 2.14 -7.00 9.84
C ILE A 198 3.16 -6.02 10.43
N ARG A 199 3.71 -6.34 11.60
CA ARG A 199 4.85 -5.63 12.17
C ARG A 199 6.14 -5.99 11.43
N PRO A 200 6.95 -5.01 10.98
CA PRO A 200 8.26 -5.31 10.42
C PRO A 200 9.16 -6.01 11.44
N GLU A 201 8.97 -5.77 12.74
CA GLU A 201 9.71 -6.45 13.80
C GLU A 201 9.47 -7.97 13.81
N LEU A 202 8.23 -8.41 13.58
CA LEU A 202 7.88 -9.83 13.55
C LEU A 202 8.48 -10.51 12.32
N VAL A 203 8.46 -9.87 11.16
CA VAL A 203 9.11 -10.40 9.95
C VAL A 203 10.63 -10.46 10.15
N ALA A 204 11.24 -9.41 10.72
CA ALA A 204 12.67 -9.41 11.01
C ALA A 204 13.04 -10.49 12.04
N ALA A 205 12.20 -10.71 13.07
CA ALA A 205 12.40 -11.76 14.06
C ALA A 205 12.28 -13.16 13.44
N ALA A 206 11.30 -13.39 12.56
CA ALA A 206 11.16 -14.64 11.84
C ALA A 206 12.37 -14.94 10.93
N LEU A 207 12.85 -13.92 10.20
CA LEU A 207 14.05 -14.09 9.38
C LEU A 207 15.29 -14.40 10.23
N ARG A 208 15.48 -13.70 11.36
CA ARG A 208 16.58 -14.00 12.30
C ARG A 208 16.47 -15.41 12.87
N HIS A 209 15.27 -15.85 13.22
CA HIS A 209 15.02 -17.18 13.75
C HIS A 209 15.45 -18.28 12.78
N TYR A 210 14.99 -18.22 11.52
CA TYR A 210 15.33 -19.23 10.51
C TYR A 210 16.75 -19.12 9.96
N LEU A 211 17.39 -17.96 10.11
CA LEU A 211 18.83 -17.82 9.90
C LEU A 211 19.61 -18.58 10.96
N ALA A 212 19.26 -18.40 12.24
CA ALA A 212 19.92 -19.06 13.36
C ALA A 212 19.61 -20.56 13.47
N HIS A 213 18.47 -21.02 12.94
CA HIS A 213 18.02 -22.42 13.03
C HIS A 213 17.74 -23.04 11.65
N PRO A 214 18.76 -23.37 10.84
CA PRO A 214 18.57 -23.88 9.49
C PRO A 214 17.72 -25.17 9.42
N ALA A 215 17.86 -26.05 10.40
CA ALA A 215 17.10 -27.31 10.48
C ALA A 215 15.57 -27.09 10.61
N GLU A 216 15.14 -25.92 11.09
CA GLU A 216 13.73 -25.60 11.26
C GLU A 216 13.06 -25.04 10.00
N ARG A 217 13.85 -24.67 8.97
CA ARG A 217 13.32 -24.13 7.69
C ARG A 217 12.37 -25.11 7.01
N ALA A 218 12.63 -26.42 7.13
CA ALA A 218 11.75 -27.47 6.60
C ALA A 218 10.33 -27.45 7.21
N ARG A 219 10.15 -26.81 8.37
CA ARG A 219 8.85 -26.68 9.05
C ARG A 219 8.10 -25.41 8.64
N ILE A 220 8.71 -24.54 7.84
CA ILE A 220 8.04 -23.35 7.29
C ILE A 220 6.82 -23.82 6.48
N GLY A 221 5.67 -23.18 6.73
CA GLY A 221 4.41 -23.61 6.13
C GLY A 221 3.73 -24.79 6.81
N THR A 222 4.08 -25.08 8.07
CA THR A 222 3.33 -26.03 8.92
C THR A 222 2.82 -25.34 10.18
N ARG A 223 1.81 -25.92 10.85
CA ARG A 223 1.30 -25.40 12.13
C ARG A 223 2.37 -25.47 13.23
N ASP A 224 3.05 -26.61 13.37
CA ASP A 224 4.17 -26.77 14.32
C ASP A 224 5.27 -25.73 14.08
N GLY A 225 5.62 -25.45 12.82
CA GLY A 225 6.58 -24.40 12.49
C GLY A 225 6.12 -23.00 12.89
N LEU A 226 4.82 -22.71 12.79
CA LEU A 226 4.23 -21.44 13.20
C LEU A 226 4.21 -21.30 14.72
N ASP A 227 3.84 -22.36 15.43
CA ASP A 227 3.78 -22.40 16.90
C ASP A 227 5.18 -22.23 17.51
N ARG A 228 6.20 -22.91 16.96
CA ARG A 228 7.60 -22.73 17.39
C ARG A 228 8.12 -21.33 17.13
N LEU A 229 7.80 -20.78 15.97
CA LEU A 229 8.17 -19.40 15.66
C LEU A 229 7.53 -18.46 16.68
N ALA A 230 6.27 -18.72 17.06
CA ALA A 230 5.55 -17.94 18.06
C ALA A 230 6.20 -17.96 19.44
N GLU A 231 6.65 -19.14 19.86
CA GLU A 231 7.39 -19.34 21.10
C GLU A 231 8.75 -18.63 21.04
N ALA A 232 9.49 -18.80 19.95
CA ALA A 232 10.82 -18.23 19.78
C ALA A 232 10.82 -16.70 19.74
N THR A 233 9.80 -16.08 19.14
CA THR A 233 9.68 -14.61 19.09
C THR A 233 9.07 -14.01 20.36
N GLY A 234 8.67 -14.84 21.34
CA GLY A 234 7.96 -14.39 22.55
C GLY A 234 6.59 -13.79 22.24
N ASP A 235 6.11 -14.01 21.02
CA ASP A 235 4.99 -13.28 20.42
C ASP A 235 3.77 -14.19 20.30
N ARG A 236 3.69 -15.29 21.05
CA ARG A 236 2.52 -16.19 21.07
C ARG A 236 1.22 -15.43 21.31
N ALA A 237 1.24 -14.48 22.25
CA ALA A 237 0.10 -13.60 22.52
C ALA A 237 -0.16 -12.56 21.41
N GLU A 238 0.83 -12.20 20.60
CA GLU A 238 0.66 -11.28 19.45
C GLU A 238 0.30 -12.03 18.16
N LEU A 239 0.63 -13.32 18.10
CA LEU A 239 0.21 -14.28 17.08
C LEU A 239 -1.20 -14.82 17.35
N GLU A 240 -1.67 -14.84 18.62
CA GLU A 240 -2.99 -15.37 19.01
C GLU A 240 -4.00 -14.38 19.64
N ARG A 241 -3.61 -13.34 20.40
CA ARG A 241 -4.60 -12.50 21.14
C ARG A 241 -5.07 -11.29 20.36
N ASP A 242 -6.18 -10.69 20.80
CA ASP A 242 -6.89 -9.48 20.33
C ASP A 242 -6.99 -8.38 21.42
N THR A 243 -6.24 -7.27 21.32
CA THR A 243 -6.18 -6.15 22.30
C THR A 243 -5.75 -4.87 21.58
N PRO A 244 -6.54 -3.79 21.65
CA PRO A 244 -6.26 -2.55 20.94
C PRO A 244 -5.12 -1.76 21.60
N VAL A 245 -4.27 -1.13 20.79
CA VAL A 245 -3.18 -0.25 21.26
C VAL A 245 -3.39 1.16 20.70
N TRP A 246 -4.45 1.86 21.14
CA TRP A 246 -4.47 3.33 21.22
C TRP A 246 -5.71 3.93 21.90
N THR A 247 -5.53 5.08 22.56
CA THR A 247 -6.59 5.95 23.11
C THR A 247 -7.16 6.85 22.01
N GLY A 248 -8.49 6.92 21.88
CA GLY A 248 -9.21 7.49 20.72
C GLY A 248 -8.94 8.96 20.32
N ARG A 249 -8.06 9.70 21.01
CA ARG A 249 -7.83 11.14 20.79
C ARG A 249 -6.91 11.45 19.61
N GLY A 250 -5.78 10.75 19.45
CA GLY A 250 -4.87 11.02 18.32
C GLY A 250 -5.45 10.56 16.97
N LEU A 251 -6.49 9.75 17.04
CA LEU A 251 -7.17 9.12 15.91
C LEU A 251 -8.31 9.97 15.42
N ALA A 252 -9.08 10.54 16.35
CA ALA A 252 -9.97 11.65 16.07
C ALA A 252 -9.19 12.78 15.39
N ALA A 253 -7.99 13.13 15.86
CA ALA A 253 -7.16 14.16 15.24
C ALA A 253 -6.75 13.81 13.79
N ALA A 254 -6.22 12.61 13.53
CA ALA A 254 -5.82 12.20 12.17
C ALA A 254 -7.01 12.12 11.19
N VAL A 255 -8.15 11.61 11.67
CA VAL A 255 -9.42 11.53 10.92
C VAL A 255 -9.93 12.94 10.61
N LEU A 256 -9.96 13.83 11.60
CA LEU A 256 -10.39 15.22 11.45
C LEU A 256 -9.47 15.98 10.48
N THR A 257 -8.15 15.79 10.59
CA THR A 257 -7.18 16.42 9.67
C THR A 257 -7.38 15.96 8.23
N ALA A 258 -7.56 14.66 7.97
CA ALA A 258 -7.82 14.15 6.63
C ALA A 258 -9.17 14.64 6.06
N LEU A 259 -10.22 14.66 6.89
CA LEU A 259 -11.55 15.14 6.52
C LEU A 259 -11.60 16.66 6.30
N LEU A 260 -10.73 17.44 6.93
CA LEU A 260 -10.64 18.89 6.75
C LEU A 260 -9.74 19.28 5.58
N LEU A 261 -8.65 18.54 5.34
CA LEU A 261 -7.71 18.85 4.25
C LEU A 261 -8.35 18.70 2.86
N PHE A 262 -9.23 17.72 2.68
CA PHE A 262 -9.90 17.49 1.40
C PHE A 262 -10.82 18.65 0.95
N PRO A 263 -11.80 19.12 1.76
CA PRO A 263 -12.61 20.28 1.41
C PRO A 263 -11.80 21.58 1.38
N CYS A 264 -10.74 21.71 2.18
CA CYS A 264 -9.82 22.85 2.06
C CYS A 264 -9.07 22.84 0.72
N ALA A 265 -8.61 21.69 0.25
CA ALA A 265 -7.93 21.58 -1.05
C ALA A 265 -8.87 21.93 -2.20
N ILE A 266 -10.11 21.43 -2.17
CA ILE A 266 -11.16 21.79 -3.13
C ILE A 266 -11.46 23.30 -3.07
N GLY A 267 -11.60 23.87 -1.88
CA GLY A 267 -11.83 25.31 -1.71
C GLY A 267 -10.68 26.16 -2.24
N ILE A 268 -9.43 25.72 -2.06
CA ILE A 268 -8.24 26.38 -2.59
C ILE A 268 -8.21 26.32 -4.12
N GLU A 269 -8.60 25.20 -4.73
CA GLU A 269 -8.71 25.06 -6.18
C GLU A 269 -9.80 25.95 -6.76
N VAL A 270 -11.00 25.89 -6.21
CA VAL A 270 -12.14 26.73 -6.65
C VAL A 270 -11.78 28.21 -6.52
N TRP A 271 -11.11 28.60 -5.43
CA TRP A 271 -10.62 29.97 -5.26
C TRP A 271 -9.52 30.34 -6.27
N ALA A 272 -8.56 29.45 -6.51
CA ALA A 272 -7.44 29.69 -7.42
C ALA A 272 -7.92 29.82 -8.87
N ASP A 273 -8.84 28.94 -9.29
CA ASP A 273 -9.47 28.99 -10.61
C ASP A 273 -10.25 30.31 -10.77
N GLY A 274 -11.00 30.75 -9.75
CA GLY A 274 -11.69 32.04 -9.76
C GLY A 274 -10.75 33.27 -9.73
N ARG A 275 -9.57 33.17 -9.10
CA ARG A 275 -8.65 34.30 -8.91
C ARG A 275 -7.69 34.51 -10.07
N PHE A 276 -7.19 33.41 -10.64
CA PHE A 276 -6.14 33.43 -11.65
C PHE A 276 -6.64 33.02 -13.04
N GLY A 277 -7.85 32.44 -13.12
CA GLY A 277 -8.36 31.78 -14.32
C GLY A 277 -7.93 30.32 -14.36
N GLU A 278 -8.83 29.46 -14.83
CA GLU A 278 -8.72 27.99 -14.83
C GLU A 278 -7.46 27.46 -15.55
N ASP A 279 -6.89 28.24 -16.47
CA ASP A 279 -5.74 27.90 -17.32
C ASP A 279 -4.43 28.60 -16.93
N SER A 280 -4.43 29.38 -15.86
CA SER A 280 -3.24 30.14 -15.48
C SER A 280 -2.17 29.23 -14.89
N ALA A 281 -0.90 29.56 -15.16
CA ALA A 281 0.24 28.94 -14.47
C ALA A 281 0.13 29.08 -12.93
N GLY A 282 -0.52 30.15 -12.46
CA GLY A 282 -0.82 30.38 -11.04
C GLY A 282 -1.74 29.30 -10.44
N ALA A 283 -2.84 28.95 -11.11
CA ALA A 283 -3.73 27.88 -10.67
C ALA A 283 -3.02 26.52 -10.64
N VAL A 284 -2.15 26.24 -11.62
CA VAL A 284 -1.35 24.99 -11.65
C VAL A 284 -0.36 24.92 -10.48
N VAL A 285 0.35 26.01 -10.19
CA VAL A 285 1.26 26.06 -9.04
C VAL A 285 0.49 25.87 -7.74
N VAL A 286 -0.67 26.50 -7.58
CA VAL A 286 -1.52 26.32 -6.39
C VAL A 286 -2.00 24.88 -6.26
N HIS A 287 -2.41 24.23 -7.35
CA HIS A 287 -2.81 22.82 -7.35
C HIS A 287 -1.66 21.90 -6.92
N LEU A 288 -0.47 22.06 -7.50
CA LEU A 288 0.72 21.29 -7.15
C LEU A 288 1.16 21.51 -5.70
N VAL A 289 1.14 22.76 -5.22
CA VAL A 289 1.47 23.13 -3.84
C VAL A 289 0.44 22.56 -2.86
N THR A 290 -0.85 22.62 -3.18
CA THR A 290 -1.94 22.07 -2.35
C THR A 290 -1.85 20.56 -2.24
N GLY A 291 -1.58 19.88 -3.36
CA GLY A 291 -1.28 18.45 -3.37
C GLY A 291 -0.06 18.10 -2.52
N ALA A 292 1.05 18.84 -2.67
CA ALA A 292 2.27 18.63 -1.89
C ALA A 292 2.06 18.89 -0.38
N LEU A 293 1.32 19.95 -0.01
CA LEU A 293 0.99 20.27 1.38
C LEU A 293 0.08 19.22 2.00
N THR A 294 -0.88 18.70 1.24
CA THR A 294 -1.77 17.62 1.71
C THR A 294 -0.97 16.34 1.97
N MET A 295 -0.03 15.99 1.08
CA MET A 295 0.89 14.86 1.31
C MET A 295 1.82 15.09 2.49
N ALA A 296 2.39 16.29 2.64
CA ALA A 296 3.26 16.66 3.76
C ALA A 296 2.50 16.62 5.11
N ALA A 297 1.28 17.15 5.16
CA ALA A 297 0.42 17.09 6.33
C ALA A 297 0.06 15.64 6.71
N GLY A 298 -0.25 14.80 5.72
CA GLY A 298 -0.42 13.36 5.93
C GLY A 298 0.84 12.69 6.51
N GLY A 299 2.03 13.06 6.01
CA GLY A 299 3.32 12.60 6.54
C GLY A 299 3.56 13.04 7.98
N LEU A 300 3.29 14.30 8.31
CA LEU A 300 3.43 14.86 9.66
C LEU A 300 2.47 14.21 10.66
N VAL A 301 1.24 13.91 10.26
CA VAL A 301 0.29 13.14 11.08
C VAL A 301 0.86 11.75 11.37
N VAL A 302 1.37 11.05 10.35
CA VAL A 302 2.01 9.74 10.53
C VAL A 302 3.23 9.81 11.45
N GLU A 303 4.04 10.87 11.34
CA GLU A 303 5.24 11.05 12.16
C GLU A 303 4.92 11.45 13.61
N ALA A 304 3.92 12.30 13.84
CA ALA A 304 3.40 12.62 15.17
C ALA A 304 2.88 11.36 15.89
N ILE A 305 2.15 10.50 15.16
CA ILE A 305 1.72 9.19 15.66
C ILE A 305 2.92 8.31 16.06
N ARG A 306 4.00 8.32 15.27
CA ARG A 306 5.23 7.56 15.57
C ARG A 306 5.97 8.12 16.77
N GLY A 307 6.11 9.44 16.87
CA GLY A 307 6.80 10.12 17.97
C GLY A 307 6.13 9.85 19.31
N TYR A 308 4.79 9.86 19.33
CA TYR A 308 4.02 9.47 20.51
C TYR A 308 4.29 8.02 20.92
N ARG A 309 4.26 7.08 19.97
CA ARG A 309 4.52 5.64 20.24
C ARG A 309 5.88 5.36 20.86
N ARG A 310 6.92 6.14 20.54
CA ARG A 310 8.27 5.95 21.12
C ARG A 310 8.38 6.42 22.57
N ARG A 311 7.55 7.37 23.01
CA ARG A 311 7.59 7.93 24.37
C ARG A 311 6.82 7.11 25.40
N HIS A 312 5.96 6.20 24.95
CA HIS A 312 5.08 5.38 25.78
C HIS A 312 5.36 3.88 25.67
N ARG A 313 6.55 3.52 25.18
CA ARG A 313 7.16 2.20 25.31
C ARG A 313 8.30 2.32 26.29
#